data_AF-A0A4Y2Q5S0-F1
#
_entry.id   AF-A0A4Y2Q5S0-F1
#
_cell.length_a   1.000
_cell.length_b   1.000
_cell.length_c   1.000
_cell.angle_alpha   90.00
_cell.angle_beta   90.00
_cell.angle_gamma   90.00
#
_symmetry.space_group_name_H-M   'P 1'
#
loop_
_entity.id
_entity.type
_entity.pdbx_description
1 polymer ?
#
loop_
_entity_poly.entity_id
_entity_poly.type
_entity_poly.pdbx_seq_one_letter_code
_entity_poly.pdbx_strand_id
1 'polypeptide(L)'
;MVQYPDLNVVIDNVTASILRAADETIPKSSIKFPRLRKPWWNRQCTETRKNQQIAWNKFRRHPTVANLIAFQRAKSIARRTRRQAQRGSWIKLISNINSSISVTDMWTLVKKACGIYPDYPLSYLRKDGQEIHDSKEMADVLAEAFASVCEAQNYAEPFLSYKNRAERIPLRFRTKKNLAYNADFTIGELRRALSTTKQTSPGPDGITYSMISHLSNDSLANVLYMFNRIWREHVFPAKWKYATVIPVPKPGKDPQNPLNYRPIALTSCMCKLLEKIVNARLTYILEKMDQFRHFRVALGKVVVQWIT
;
A
#
# COMPACT_ATOMS: atom_id res chain seq x y z
N MET A 1 23.73 15.36 11.76
CA MET A 1 22.85 14.25 11.29
C MET A 1 23.52 13.38 10.21
N VAL A 2 24.21 13.99 9.23
CA VAL A 2 24.67 13.30 8.00
C VAL A 2 26.19 13.07 7.89
N GLN A 3 26.96 13.47 8.91
CA GLN A 3 28.43 13.51 8.90
C GLN A 3 29.11 12.25 9.48
N TYR A 4 28.39 11.12 9.57
CA TYR A 4 28.97 9.86 10.06
C TYR A 4 29.69 9.10 8.93
N PRO A 5 30.80 8.39 9.20
CA PRO A 5 31.49 7.62 8.16
C PRO A 5 30.57 6.55 7.52
N ASP A 6 29.85 5.78 8.33
CA ASP A 6 28.93 4.74 7.84
C ASP A 6 27.60 5.34 7.35
N LEU A 7 27.30 5.07 6.08
CA LEU A 7 26.09 5.52 5.40
C LEU A 7 24.81 4.88 5.96
N ASN A 8 24.87 3.66 6.49
CA ASN A 8 23.71 3.03 7.12
C ASN A 8 23.33 3.76 8.42
N VAL A 9 24.33 4.17 9.21
CA VAL A 9 24.12 4.98 10.43
C VAL A 9 23.54 6.34 10.08
N VAL A 10 24.01 6.96 9.00
CA VAL A 10 23.43 8.22 8.49
C VAL A 10 21.95 8.07 8.18
N ILE A 11 21.58 7.02 7.45
CA ILE A 11 20.19 6.77 7.03
C ILE A 11 19.30 6.49 8.23
N ASP A 12 19.81 5.76 9.21
CA ASP A 12 19.10 5.51 10.46
C ASP A 12 18.85 6.80 11.23
N ASN A 13 19.86 7.67 11.32
CA ASN A 13 19.72 8.96 11.99
C ASN A 13 18.74 9.89 11.27
N VAL A 14 18.79 9.95 9.93
CA VAL A 14 17.85 10.75 9.13
C VAL A 14 16.43 10.21 9.29
N THR A 15 16.24 8.91 9.11
CA THR A 15 14.95 8.24 9.28
C THR A 15 14.37 8.47 10.68
N ALA A 16 15.16 8.21 11.73
CA ALA A 16 14.73 8.39 13.11
C ALA A 16 14.36 9.85 13.42
N SER A 17 15.08 10.82 12.84
CA SER A 17 14.78 12.23 13.07
C SER A 17 13.50 12.68 12.38
N ILE A 18 13.24 12.21 11.16
CA ILE A 18 11.99 12.48 10.46
C ILE A 18 10.81 11.85 11.22
N LEU A 19 10.95 10.59 11.65
CA LEU A 19 9.90 9.90 12.40
C LEU A 19 9.64 10.55 13.76
N ARG A 20 10.69 10.98 14.48
CA ARG A 20 10.53 11.69 15.75
C ARG A 20 9.76 13.00 15.56
N ALA A 21 10.15 13.81 14.58
CA ALA A 21 9.45 15.05 14.27
C ALA A 21 7.98 14.79 13.86
N ALA A 22 7.73 13.73 13.09
CA ALA A 22 6.39 13.34 12.71
C ALA A 22 5.56 12.88 13.92
N ASP A 23 6.14 12.11 14.83
CA ASP A 23 5.46 11.64 16.04
C ASP A 23 5.12 12.76 17.02
N GLU A 24 5.95 13.81 17.08
CA GLU A 24 5.73 14.99 17.92
C GLU A 24 4.66 15.94 17.33
N THR A 25 4.54 16.01 16.01
CA THR A 25 3.71 17.03 15.33
C THR A 25 2.42 16.49 14.72
N ILE A 26 2.36 15.20 14.37
CA ILE A 26 1.21 14.59 13.70
C ILE A 26 0.36 13.84 14.73
N PRO A 27 -0.86 14.31 15.05
CA PRO A 27 -1.72 13.63 16.00
C PRO A 27 -2.11 12.24 15.46
N LYS A 28 -1.85 11.20 16.26
CA LYS A 28 -2.20 9.83 15.92
C LYS A 28 -3.70 9.62 16.15
N SER A 29 -4.43 9.22 15.12
CA SER A 29 -5.82 8.80 15.26
C SER A 29 -5.89 7.43 15.93
N SER A 30 -6.85 7.22 16.83
CA SER A 30 -7.02 5.91 17.46
C SER A 30 -7.42 4.87 16.40
N ILE A 31 -6.78 3.70 16.41
CA ILE A 31 -7.14 2.55 15.55
C ILE A 31 -8.56 2.02 15.84
N LYS A 32 -9.21 2.53 16.90
CA LYS A 32 -10.62 2.28 17.20
C LYS A 32 -11.51 3.08 16.26
N PHE A 33 -11.54 2.67 14.99
CA PHE A 33 -12.71 2.97 14.17
C PHE A 33 -13.91 2.37 14.91
N PRO A 34 -14.97 3.15 15.22
CA PRO A 34 -16.21 2.52 15.63
C PRO A 34 -16.56 1.55 14.51
N ARG A 35 -16.61 0.26 14.82
CA ARG A 35 -17.15 -0.76 13.91
C ARG A 35 -18.62 -0.44 13.71
N LEU A 36 -18.93 0.57 12.90
CA LEU A 36 -20.25 0.76 12.35
C LEU A 36 -20.42 -0.37 11.35
N ARG A 37 -20.73 -1.57 11.85
CA ARG A 37 -21.04 -2.76 11.05
C ARG A 37 -22.16 -2.46 10.03
N LYS A 38 -22.92 -1.38 10.25
CA LYS A 38 -24.07 -0.93 9.46
C LYS A 38 -24.05 0.61 9.38
N PRO A 39 -23.76 1.22 8.21
CA PRO A 39 -23.69 2.68 8.03
C PRO A 39 -24.98 3.42 8.42
N TRP A 40 -26.12 2.73 8.34
CA TRP A 40 -27.44 3.23 8.68
C TRP A 40 -27.80 3.10 10.16
N TRP A 41 -26.99 2.44 10.99
CA TRP A 41 -27.29 2.23 12.40
C TRP A 41 -27.00 3.48 13.22
N ASN A 42 -28.04 4.10 13.77
CA ASN A 42 -27.94 5.32 14.56
C ASN A 42 -28.42 5.09 16.02
N ARG A 43 -28.30 6.13 16.86
CA ARG A 43 -28.72 6.10 18.27
C ARG A 43 -30.19 5.68 18.43
N GLN A 44 -31.08 6.17 17.57
CA GLN A 44 -32.51 5.84 17.57
C GLN A 44 -32.75 4.34 17.29
N CYS A 45 -31.97 3.72 16.39
CA CYS A 45 -32.01 2.27 16.17
C CYS A 45 -31.57 1.49 17.42
N THR A 46 -30.56 1.98 18.14
CA THR A 46 -30.10 1.38 19.40
C THR A 46 -31.17 1.45 20.49
N GLU A 47 -31.77 2.62 20.68
CA GLU A 47 -32.80 2.87 21.70
C GLU A 47 -34.07 2.05 21.43
N THR A 48 -34.57 2.06 20.20
CA THR A 48 -35.76 1.28 19.83
C THR A 48 -35.54 -0.22 19.92
N ARG A 49 -34.34 -0.73 19.60
CA ARG A 49 -33.98 -2.14 19.81
C ARG A 49 -33.92 -2.49 21.30
N LYS A 50 -33.34 -1.60 22.13
CA LYS A 50 -33.31 -1.79 23.59
C LYS A 50 -34.72 -1.86 24.16
N ASN A 51 -35.61 -0.95 23.75
CA ASN A 51 -37.00 -0.93 24.18
C ASN A 51 -37.76 -2.18 23.72
N GLN A 52 -37.53 -2.65 22.49
CA GLN A 52 -38.06 -3.92 22.01
C GLN A 52 -37.60 -5.10 22.89
N GLN A 53 -36.32 -5.15 23.26
CA GLN A 53 -35.76 -6.20 24.10
C GLN A 53 -36.34 -6.16 25.53
N ILE A 54 -36.50 -4.96 26.11
CA ILE A 54 -37.10 -4.77 27.43
C ILE A 54 -38.56 -5.26 27.42
N ALA A 55 -39.34 -4.86 26.41
CA ALA A 55 -40.73 -5.28 26.28
C ALA A 55 -40.85 -6.80 26.05
N TRP A 56 -39.94 -7.38 25.26
CA TRP A 56 -39.86 -8.84 25.08
C TRP A 56 -39.56 -9.55 26.40
N ASN A 57 -38.56 -9.10 27.15
CA ASN A 57 -38.19 -9.72 28.42
C ASN A 57 -39.33 -9.63 29.44
N LYS A 58 -40.09 -8.51 29.45
CA LYS A 58 -41.26 -8.32 30.31
C LYS A 58 -42.40 -9.27 29.93
N PHE A 59 -42.72 -9.39 28.65
CA PHE A 59 -43.71 -10.36 28.15
C PHE A 59 -43.30 -11.81 28.42
N ARG A 60 -42.03 -12.17 28.19
CA ARG A 60 -41.50 -13.52 28.42
C ARG A 60 -41.61 -13.96 29.88
N ARG A 61 -41.40 -13.03 30.83
CA ARG A 61 -41.53 -13.30 32.28
C ARG A 61 -42.97 -13.28 32.77
N HIS A 62 -43.79 -12.39 32.20
CA HIS A 62 -45.19 -12.20 32.59
C HIS A 62 -46.06 -12.14 31.33
N PRO A 63 -46.57 -13.28 30.84
CA PRO A 63 -47.28 -13.38 29.57
C PRO A 63 -48.74 -12.91 29.69
N THR A 64 -48.92 -11.60 29.89
CA THR A 64 -50.24 -10.95 29.90
C THR A 64 -50.55 -10.33 28.54
N VAL A 65 -51.84 -10.16 28.23
CA VAL A 65 -52.31 -9.50 27.00
C VAL A 65 -51.74 -8.08 26.87
N ALA A 66 -51.69 -7.32 27.98
CA ALA A 66 -51.10 -5.99 28.01
C ALA A 66 -49.60 -5.99 27.65
N ASN A 67 -48.83 -6.95 28.18
CA ASN A 67 -47.40 -7.07 27.86
C ASN A 67 -47.16 -7.52 26.41
N LEU A 68 -48.04 -8.38 25.87
CA LEU A 68 -48.01 -8.77 24.46
C LEU A 68 -48.22 -7.56 23.54
N ILE A 69 -49.24 -6.74 23.81
CA ILE A 69 -49.53 -5.50 23.06
C ILE A 69 -48.33 -4.55 23.13
N ALA A 70 -47.74 -4.36 24.32
CA ALA A 70 -46.56 -3.50 24.50
C ALA A 70 -45.36 -3.99 23.69
N PHE A 71 -45.09 -5.30 23.69
CA PHE A 71 -44.03 -5.90 22.87
C PHE A 71 -44.30 -5.74 21.37
N GLN A 72 -45.52 -5.99 20.89
CA GLN A 72 -45.87 -5.83 19.49
C GLN A 72 -45.70 -4.38 19.01
N ARG A 73 -46.11 -3.40 19.84
CA ARG A 73 -45.87 -1.97 19.57
C ARG A 73 -44.37 -1.66 19.49
N ALA A 74 -43.58 -2.08 20.47
CA ALA A 74 -42.13 -1.87 20.46
C ALA A 74 -41.43 -2.54 19.26
N LYS A 75 -41.87 -3.73 18.86
CA LYS A 75 -41.41 -4.46 17.66
C LYS A 75 -41.74 -3.70 16.37
N SER A 76 -42.95 -3.16 16.26
CA SER A 76 -43.38 -2.33 15.12
C SER A 76 -42.52 -1.06 15.00
N ILE A 77 -42.34 -0.34 16.12
CA ILE A 77 -41.52 0.89 16.19
C ILE A 77 -40.08 0.60 15.77
N ALA A 78 -39.45 -0.42 16.38
CA ALA A 78 -38.09 -0.81 16.03
C ALA A 78 -37.94 -1.19 14.55
N ARG A 79 -38.92 -1.89 13.97
CA ARG A 79 -38.95 -2.22 12.53
C ARG A 79 -39.06 -0.97 11.65
N ARG A 80 -39.93 -0.03 12.00
CA ARG A 80 -40.12 1.24 11.27
C ARG A 80 -38.85 2.09 11.32
N THR A 81 -38.31 2.34 12.51
CA THR A 81 -37.08 3.12 12.70
C THR A 81 -35.91 2.51 11.92
N ARG A 82 -35.75 1.18 11.95
CA ARG A 82 -34.72 0.49 11.16
C ARG A 82 -34.86 0.75 9.66
N ARG A 83 -36.08 0.64 9.11
CA ARG A 83 -36.34 0.87 7.68
C ARG A 83 -36.10 2.34 7.31
N GLN A 84 -36.53 3.27 8.15
CA GLN A 84 -36.34 4.70 7.92
C GLN A 84 -34.84 5.06 7.94
N ALA A 85 -34.08 4.51 8.89
CA ALA A 85 -32.64 4.73 8.96
C ALA A 85 -31.89 4.13 7.77
N GLN A 86 -32.27 2.92 7.34
CA GLN A 86 -31.76 2.30 6.10
C GLN A 86 -32.02 3.17 4.87
N ARG A 87 -33.27 3.62 4.70
CA ARG A 87 -33.67 4.49 3.58
C ARG A 87 -32.97 5.84 3.61
N GLY A 88 -32.92 6.50 4.77
CA GLY A 88 -32.25 7.79 4.92
C GLY A 88 -30.75 7.73 4.66
N SER A 89 -30.08 6.69 5.16
CA SER A 89 -28.67 6.43 4.85
C SER A 89 -28.43 6.16 3.38
N TRP A 90 -29.35 5.46 2.70
CA TRP A 90 -29.26 5.19 1.27
C TRP A 90 -29.47 6.46 0.43
N ILE A 91 -30.48 7.26 0.76
CA ILE A 91 -30.71 8.56 0.12
C ILE A 91 -29.49 9.47 0.27
N LYS A 92 -28.93 9.57 1.49
CA LYS A 92 -27.72 10.37 1.75
C LYS A 92 -26.51 9.89 0.95
N LEU A 93 -26.40 8.59 0.76
CA LEU A 93 -25.32 7.98 -0.02
C LEU A 93 -25.48 8.29 -1.52
N ILE A 94 -26.69 8.20 -2.05
CA ILE A 94 -26.99 8.56 -3.45
C ILE A 94 -26.87 10.07 -3.68
N SER A 95 -27.31 10.92 -2.75
CA SER A 95 -27.25 12.38 -2.90
C SER A 95 -25.82 12.92 -2.95
N ASN A 96 -24.86 12.16 -2.43
CA ASN A 96 -23.43 12.47 -2.53
C ASN A 96 -22.81 12.06 -3.88
N ILE A 97 -23.57 11.39 -4.76
CA ILE A 97 -23.14 11.09 -6.14
C ILE A 97 -23.39 12.36 -6.96
N ASN A 98 -22.33 13.11 -7.22
CA ASN A 98 -22.34 14.31 -8.05
C ASN A 98 -21.19 14.24 -9.08
N SER A 99 -21.00 15.29 -9.86
CA SER A 99 -19.96 15.35 -10.90
C SER A 99 -18.51 15.30 -10.37
N SER A 100 -18.28 15.48 -9.07
CA SER A 100 -16.96 15.43 -8.46
C SER A 100 -16.59 14.07 -7.85
N ILE A 101 -17.48 13.08 -7.89
CA ILE A 101 -17.17 11.73 -7.44
C ILE A 101 -16.17 11.05 -8.39
N SER A 102 -15.19 10.33 -7.83
CA SER A 102 -14.29 9.53 -8.65
C SER A 102 -15.05 8.33 -9.26
N VAL A 103 -14.64 7.91 -10.47
CA VAL A 103 -15.20 6.73 -11.15
C VAL A 103 -15.10 5.48 -10.26
N THR A 104 -14.01 5.35 -9.50
CA THR A 104 -13.79 4.24 -8.55
C THR A 104 -14.79 4.25 -7.41
N ASP A 105 -15.05 5.41 -6.82
CA ASP A 105 -16.02 5.55 -5.73
C ASP A 105 -17.44 5.30 -6.24
N MET A 106 -17.79 5.83 -7.42
CA MET A 106 -19.06 5.56 -8.07
C MET A 106 -19.30 4.06 -8.26
N TRP A 107 -18.34 3.34 -8.85
CA TRP A 107 -18.45 1.88 -9.02
C TRP A 107 -18.54 1.12 -7.70
N THR A 108 -17.88 1.60 -6.66
CA THR A 108 -17.98 1.02 -5.31
C THR A 108 -19.39 1.20 -4.73
N LEU A 109 -20.05 2.34 -4.98
CA LEU A 109 -21.42 2.57 -4.56
C LEU A 109 -22.42 1.70 -5.34
N VAL A 110 -22.24 1.57 -6.65
CA VAL A 110 -23.07 0.69 -7.49
C VAL A 110 -22.98 -0.77 -7.01
N LYS A 111 -21.76 -1.27 -6.75
CA LYS A 111 -21.56 -2.63 -6.21
C LYS A 111 -22.28 -2.81 -4.87
N LYS A 112 -22.16 -1.86 -3.95
CA LYS A 112 -22.89 -1.87 -2.67
C LYS A 112 -24.41 -1.85 -2.88
N ALA A 113 -24.91 -1.09 -3.85
CA ALA A 113 -26.34 -1.05 -4.22
C ALA A 113 -26.83 -2.44 -4.66
N CYS A 114 -26.04 -3.11 -5.49
CA CYS A 114 -26.30 -4.46 -5.99
C CYS A 114 -26.07 -5.56 -4.94
N GLY A 115 -25.70 -5.21 -3.70
CA GLY A 115 -25.39 -6.18 -2.64
C GLY A 115 -24.07 -6.94 -2.86
N ILE A 116 -23.22 -6.46 -3.75
CA ILE A 116 -21.89 -7.02 -4.01
C ILE A 116 -20.93 -6.40 -3.00
N TYR A 117 -20.58 -7.18 -1.98
CA TYR A 117 -19.58 -6.82 -0.99
C TYR A 117 -18.24 -7.48 -1.34
N PRO A 118 -17.10 -6.81 -1.13
CA PRO A 118 -15.81 -7.48 -1.23
C PRO A 118 -15.78 -8.63 -0.20
N ASP A 119 -15.34 -9.81 -0.65
CA ASP A 119 -15.18 -10.97 0.22
C ASP A 119 -14.24 -10.64 1.39
N TYR A 120 -14.62 -11.15 2.56
CA TYR A 120 -13.89 -11.03 3.82
C TYR A 120 -12.51 -11.72 3.73
N PRO A 121 -11.58 -11.42 4.67
CA PRO A 121 -10.20 -11.88 4.59
C PRO A 121 -10.11 -13.40 4.45
N LEU A 122 -9.05 -13.80 3.75
CA LEU A 122 -8.76 -15.18 3.43
C LEU A 122 -8.81 -16.07 4.68
N SER A 123 -9.62 -17.13 4.63
CA SER A 123 -9.76 -18.07 5.73
C SER A 123 -8.73 -19.19 5.73
N TYR A 124 -8.19 -19.54 4.55
CA TYR A 124 -7.13 -20.54 4.37
C TYR A 124 -6.48 -20.46 2.99
N LEU A 125 -5.33 -21.11 2.85
CA LEU A 125 -4.67 -21.41 1.57
C LEU A 125 -4.59 -22.92 1.35
N ARG A 126 -4.55 -23.35 0.09
CA ARG A 126 -4.30 -24.75 -0.28
C ARG A 126 -2.86 -24.91 -0.77
N LYS A 127 -2.14 -25.85 -0.17
CA LYS A 127 -0.82 -26.31 -0.62
C LYS A 127 -0.82 -27.83 -0.66
N ASP A 128 -0.50 -28.42 -1.80
CA ASP A 128 -0.38 -29.87 -1.99
C ASP A 128 -1.59 -30.69 -1.48
N GLY A 129 -2.80 -30.14 -1.62
CA GLY A 129 -4.05 -30.77 -1.16
C GLY A 129 -4.40 -30.57 0.31
N GLN A 130 -3.56 -29.87 1.09
CA GLN A 130 -3.81 -29.53 2.50
C GLN A 130 -4.30 -28.09 2.66
N GLU A 131 -5.18 -27.87 3.65
CA GLU A 131 -5.70 -26.55 4.00
C GLU A 131 -4.89 -25.95 5.15
N ILE A 132 -4.33 -24.76 4.92
CA ILE A 132 -3.49 -24.04 5.88
C ILE A 132 -4.27 -22.83 6.39
N HIS A 133 -4.52 -22.82 7.69
CA HIS A 133 -5.32 -21.79 8.37
C HIS A 133 -4.48 -20.81 9.21
N ASP A 134 -3.25 -21.18 9.58
CA ASP A 134 -2.39 -20.31 10.38
C ASP A 134 -1.83 -19.16 9.55
N SER A 135 -1.91 -17.94 10.09
CA SER A 135 -1.53 -16.72 9.36
C SER A 135 -0.05 -16.65 8.99
N LYS A 136 0.84 -17.22 9.81
CA LYS A 136 2.28 -17.22 9.54
C LYS A 136 2.58 -18.27 8.48
N GLU A 137 2.05 -19.47 8.62
CA GLU A 137 2.21 -20.53 7.62
C GLU A 137 1.63 -20.12 6.26
N MET A 138 0.48 -19.44 6.24
CA MET A 138 -0.09 -18.86 5.02
C MET A 138 0.84 -17.85 4.36
N ALA A 139 1.54 -17.02 5.15
CA ALA A 139 2.51 -16.07 4.62
C ALA A 139 3.73 -16.79 4.02
N ASP A 140 4.22 -17.84 4.69
CA ASP A 140 5.34 -18.66 4.20
C ASP A 140 4.99 -19.38 2.88
N VAL A 141 3.78 -19.94 2.78
CA VAL A 141 3.26 -20.58 1.55
C VAL A 141 3.18 -19.58 0.39
N LEU A 142 2.75 -18.35 0.65
CA LEU A 142 2.74 -17.30 -0.36
C LEU A 142 4.16 -16.89 -0.76
N ALA A 143 5.08 -16.79 0.20
CA ALA A 143 6.48 -16.46 -0.07
C ALA A 143 7.14 -17.51 -0.96
N GLU A 144 6.95 -18.80 -0.66
CA GLU A 144 7.40 -19.91 -1.49
C GLU A 144 6.78 -19.89 -2.89
N ALA A 145 5.47 -19.64 -3.00
CA ALA A 145 4.80 -19.53 -4.30
C ALA A 145 5.31 -18.34 -5.14
N PHE A 146 5.69 -17.23 -4.50
CA PHE A 146 6.31 -16.11 -5.21
C PHE A 146 7.75 -16.41 -5.61
N ALA A 147 8.52 -17.07 -4.75
CA ALA A 147 9.88 -17.49 -5.05
C ALA A 147 9.90 -18.45 -6.25
N SER A 148 9.02 -19.47 -6.23
CA SER A 148 8.95 -20.48 -7.29
C SER A 148 8.59 -19.87 -8.65
N VAL A 149 7.74 -18.85 -8.71
CA VAL A 149 7.43 -18.12 -9.97
C VAL A 149 8.62 -17.28 -10.46
N CYS A 150 9.47 -16.82 -9.55
CA CYS A 150 10.64 -15.99 -9.85
C CYS A 150 11.91 -16.78 -10.16
N GLU A 151 11.87 -18.12 -10.08
CA GLU A 151 13.03 -18.96 -10.38
C GLU A 151 13.50 -18.82 -11.82
N ALA A 152 14.82 -18.77 -12.01
CA ALA A 152 15.42 -18.66 -13.35
C ALA A 152 15.05 -19.84 -14.25
N GLN A 153 14.82 -21.02 -13.66
CA GLN A 153 14.46 -22.24 -14.39
C GLN A 153 13.12 -22.11 -15.13
N ASN A 154 12.28 -21.13 -14.79
CA ASN A 154 11.01 -20.88 -15.48
C ASN A 154 11.17 -20.18 -16.85
N TYR A 155 12.35 -19.66 -17.17
CA TYR A 155 12.59 -19.06 -18.48
C TYR A 155 12.84 -20.13 -19.55
N ALA A 156 12.47 -19.85 -20.80
CA ALA A 156 12.76 -20.74 -21.91
C ALA A 156 14.28 -20.90 -22.12
N GLU A 157 14.71 -22.11 -22.49
CA GLU A 157 16.12 -22.47 -22.71
C GLU A 157 16.93 -21.48 -23.58
N PRO A 158 16.40 -20.96 -24.71
CA PRO A 158 17.13 -19.97 -25.51
C PRO A 158 17.48 -18.70 -24.72
N PHE A 159 16.57 -18.25 -23.84
CA PHE A 159 16.79 -17.08 -23.00
C PHE A 159 17.78 -17.36 -21.88
N LEU A 160 17.72 -18.55 -21.28
CA LEU A 160 18.67 -18.95 -20.23
C LEU A 160 20.11 -18.98 -20.75
N SER A 161 20.31 -19.57 -21.93
CA SER A 161 21.61 -19.60 -22.59
C SER A 161 22.15 -18.18 -22.85
N TYR A 162 21.30 -17.28 -23.35
CA TYR A 162 21.67 -15.87 -23.55
C TYR A 162 22.01 -15.16 -22.23
N LYS A 163 21.15 -15.28 -21.22
CA LYS A 163 21.32 -14.66 -19.90
C LYS A 163 22.63 -15.11 -19.26
N ASN A 164 22.88 -16.41 -19.19
CA ASN A 164 24.09 -16.99 -18.62
C ASN A 164 25.35 -16.52 -19.35
N ARG A 165 25.29 -16.36 -20.69
CA ARG A 165 26.41 -15.81 -21.46
C ARG A 165 26.62 -14.33 -21.16
N ALA A 166 25.55 -13.55 -21.07
CA ALA A 166 25.63 -12.11 -20.82
C ALA A 166 26.14 -11.80 -19.40
N GLU A 167 25.67 -12.52 -18.38
CA GLU A 167 26.07 -12.33 -16.98
C GLU A 167 27.53 -12.72 -16.70
N ARG A 168 28.13 -13.57 -17.54
CA ARG A 168 29.57 -13.88 -17.49
C ARG A 168 30.47 -12.75 -17.96
N ILE A 169 29.93 -11.75 -18.66
CA ILE A 169 30.72 -10.61 -19.16
C ILE A 169 30.86 -9.60 -18.02
N PRO A 170 32.06 -9.40 -17.45
CA PRO A 170 32.24 -8.47 -16.34
C PRO A 170 32.00 -7.03 -16.82
N LEU A 171 31.15 -6.30 -16.12
CA LEU A 171 30.91 -4.89 -16.36
C LEU A 171 32.12 -4.06 -15.92
N ARG A 172 32.65 -3.22 -16.81
CA ARG A 172 33.73 -2.28 -16.50
C ARG A 172 33.16 -0.93 -16.07
N PHE A 173 33.07 -0.71 -14.76
CA PHE A 173 32.58 0.56 -14.19
C PHE A 173 33.63 1.68 -14.16
N ARG A 174 34.90 1.38 -14.49
CA ARG A 174 35.98 2.37 -14.53
C ARG A 174 35.96 3.13 -15.85
N THR A 175 35.58 4.40 -15.81
CA THR A 175 35.70 5.34 -16.93
C THR A 175 36.65 6.48 -16.57
N LYS A 176 37.49 6.91 -17.52
CA LYS A 176 38.30 8.14 -17.41
C LYS A 176 37.53 9.38 -17.88
N LYS A 177 36.37 9.20 -18.50
CA LYS A 177 35.53 10.29 -19.01
C LYS A 177 34.67 10.82 -17.87
N ASN A 178 34.72 12.13 -17.65
CA ASN A 178 33.75 12.81 -16.81
C ASN A 178 32.44 12.94 -17.62
N LEU A 179 31.44 12.17 -17.24
CA LEU A 179 30.14 12.17 -17.89
C LEU A 179 29.16 12.93 -17.00
N ALA A 180 28.45 13.91 -17.57
CA ALA A 180 27.59 14.83 -16.83
C ALA A 180 26.54 14.11 -15.95
N TYR A 181 26.14 12.89 -16.32
CA TYR A 181 25.18 12.11 -15.56
C TYR A 181 25.73 11.48 -14.28
N ASN A 182 27.04 11.42 -14.13
CA ASN A 182 27.72 10.96 -12.92
C ASN A 182 27.89 12.09 -11.89
N ALA A 183 27.54 13.34 -12.23
CA ALA A 183 27.61 14.46 -11.30
C ALA A 183 26.67 14.27 -10.09
N ASP A 184 26.89 15.03 -9.02
CA ASP A 184 26.00 15.02 -7.85
C ASP A 184 24.57 15.47 -8.22
N PHE A 185 23.58 14.96 -7.49
CA PHE A 185 22.19 15.41 -7.57
C PHE A 185 22.05 16.84 -7.07
N THR A 186 21.16 17.58 -7.72
CA THR A 186 20.81 18.95 -7.36
C THR A 186 19.51 18.99 -6.55
N ILE A 187 19.35 20.06 -5.76
CA ILE A 187 18.10 20.28 -5.01
C ILE A 187 16.89 20.44 -5.96
N GLY A 188 17.10 20.95 -7.16
CA GLY A 188 16.07 21.08 -8.19
C GLY A 188 15.55 19.73 -8.68
N GLU A 189 16.44 18.75 -8.85
CA GLU A 189 16.06 17.38 -9.20
C GLU A 189 15.26 16.72 -8.08
N LEU A 190 15.72 16.86 -6.83
CA LEU A 190 15.01 16.34 -5.67
C LEU A 190 13.60 16.94 -5.52
N ARG A 191 13.48 18.27 -5.63
CA ARG A 191 12.18 18.96 -5.56
C ARG A 191 11.24 18.55 -6.71
N ARG A 192 11.76 18.39 -7.92
CA ARG A 192 10.98 17.92 -9.08
C ARG A 192 10.52 16.47 -8.94
N ALA A 193 11.38 15.61 -8.40
CA ALA A 193 11.02 14.23 -8.11
C ALA A 193 9.91 14.17 -7.04
N LEU A 194 10.00 15.00 -6.00
CA LEU A 194 8.96 15.11 -4.97
C LEU A 194 7.63 15.62 -5.52
N SER A 195 7.64 16.71 -6.29
CA SER A 195 6.40 17.33 -6.80
C SER A 195 5.59 16.43 -7.74
N THR A 196 6.26 15.51 -8.43
CA THR A 196 5.64 14.58 -9.36
C THR A 196 5.27 13.24 -8.71
N THR A 197 5.53 13.06 -7.41
CA THR A 197 5.31 11.79 -6.71
C THR A 197 3.94 11.75 -6.06
N LYS A 198 3.19 10.68 -6.30
CA LYS A 198 1.89 10.43 -5.66
C LYS A 198 2.12 9.76 -4.30
N GLN A 199 1.23 10.04 -3.34
CA GLN A 199 1.27 9.37 -2.04
C GLN A 199 1.08 7.86 -2.22
N THR A 200 1.95 7.07 -1.60
CA THR A 200 1.88 5.61 -1.55
C THR A 200 2.10 5.14 -0.13
N SER A 201 1.72 3.90 0.18
CA SER A 201 2.04 3.27 1.46
C SER A 201 3.56 3.29 1.73
N PRO A 202 3.98 3.54 2.99
CA PRO A 202 5.39 3.51 3.37
C PRO A 202 5.95 2.09 3.29
N GLY A 203 7.27 1.99 3.21
CA GLY A 203 7.98 0.72 3.38
C GLY A 203 8.15 0.34 4.86
N PRO A 204 9.03 -0.62 5.16
CA PRO A 204 9.32 -1.04 6.54
C PRO A 204 9.86 0.08 7.44
N ASP A 205 10.41 1.15 6.85
CA ASP A 205 10.94 2.32 7.54
C ASP A 205 9.87 3.32 7.99
N GLY A 206 8.61 3.15 7.58
CA GLY A 206 7.51 4.02 7.98
C GLY A 206 7.52 5.43 7.37
N ILE A 207 8.53 5.78 6.56
CA ILE A 207 8.63 7.11 5.95
C ILE A 207 7.65 7.25 4.79
N THR A 208 6.86 8.32 4.82
CA THR A 208 5.89 8.66 3.76
C THR A 208 6.37 9.82 2.91
N TYR A 209 5.90 9.94 1.66
CA TYR A 209 6.19 11.11 0.84
C TYR A 209 5.65 12.40 1.45
N SER A 210 4.54 12.35 2.18
CA SER A 210 3.99 13.50 2.90
C SER A 210 4.97 14.02 3.96
N MET A 211 5.63 13.14 4.72
CA MET A 211 6.65 13.56 5.68
C MET A 211 7.81 14.27 4.97
N ILE A 212 8.28 13.71 3.84
CA ILE A 212 9.40 14.28 3.08
C ILE A 212 9.03 15.64 2.45
N SER A 213 7.80 15.78 1.93
CA SER A 213 7.35 17.02 1.27
C SER A 213 7.18 18.20 2.22
N HIS A 214 7.01 17.94 3.52
CA HIS A 214 6.87 18.96 4.56
C HIS A 214 8.16 19.25 5.33
N LEU A 215 9.29 18.66 4.91
CA LEU A 215 10.60 18.98 5.49
C LEU A 215 11.00 20.43 5.19
N SER A 216 11.70 21.06 6.14
CA SER A 216 12.32 22.37 5.91
C SER A 216 13.36 22.30 4.79
N ASN A 217 13.70 23.45 4.20
CA ASN A 217 14.73 23.53 3.16
C ASN A 217 16.07 22.94 3.62
N ASP A 218 16.47 23.19 4.88
CA ASP A 218 17.71 22.67 5.45
C ASP A 218 17.64 21.15 5.65
N SER A 219 16.49 20.64 6.10
CA SER A 219 16.27 19.19 6.23
C SER A 219 16.30 18.50 4.86
N LEU A 220 15.71 19.13 3.84
CA LEU A 220 15.74 18.62 2.47
C LEU A 220 17.16 18.68 1.88
N ALA A 221 17.96 19.69 2.22
CA ALA A 221 19.37 19.74 1.86
C ALA A 221 20.18 18.62 2.52
N ASN A 222 19.87 18.25 3.76
CA ASN A 222 20.48 17.08 4.41
C ASN A 222 20.09 15.76 3.71
N VAL A 223 18.84 15.62 3.26
CA VAL A 223 18.41 14.47 2.45
C VAL A 223 19.17 14.42 1.12
N LEU A 224 19.32 15.55 0.43
CA LEU A 224 20.11 15.64 -0.80
C LEU A 224 21.57 15.25 -0.55
N TYR A 225 22.18 15.75 0.52
CA TYR A 225 23.54 15.41 0.88
C TYR A 225 23.70 13.90 1.10
N MET A 226 22.75 13.27 1.81
CA MET A 226 22.72 11.81 1.97
C MET A 226 22.60 11.07 0.62
N PHE A 227 21.74 11.52 -0.29
CA PHE A 227 21.63 10.94 -1.64
C PHE A 227 22.93 11.07 -2.44
N ASN A 228 23.61 12.21 -2.37
CA ASN A 228 24.90 12.41 -3.03
C ASN A 228 26.03 11.59 -2.39
N ARG A 229 25.92 11.26 -1.10
CA ARG A 229 26.83 10.28 -0.48
C ARG A 229 26.61 8.87 -1.01
N ILE A 230 25.36 8.40 -1.04
CA ILE A 230 25.00 7.12 -1.68
C ILE A 230 25.56 7.05 -3.10
N TRP A 231 25.39 8.12 -3.87
CA TRP A 231 25.85 8.20 -5.26
C TRP A 231 27.37 8.10 -5.40
N ARG A 232 28.12 8.89 -4.62
CA ARG A 232 29.60 8.98 -4.70
C ARG A 232 30.31 7.78 -4.09
N GLU A 233 29.78 7.25 -2.99
CA GLU A 233 30.38 6.12 -2.28
C GLU A 233 30.04 4.77 -2.94
N HIS A 234 29.08 4.75 -3.88
CA HIS A 234 28.60 3.54 -4.55
C HIS A 234 28.09 2.47 -3.57
N VAL A 235 27.58 2.91 -2.41
CA VAL A 235 27.04 2.03 -1.37
C VAL A 235 25.52 2.15 -1.35
N PHE A 236 24.83 1.06 -1.65
CA PHE A 236 23.39 0.99 -1.50
C PHE A 236 22.99 0.63 -0.06
N PRO A 237 22.07 1.36 0.57
CA PRO A 237 21.71 1.15 1.97
C PRO A 237 21.15 -0.24 2.24
N ALA A 238 21.63 -0.91 3.30
CA ALA A 238 21.20 -2.27 3.62
C ALA A 238 19.68 -2.33 3.91
N LYS A 239 19.15 -1.36 4.67
CA LYS A 239 17.72 -1.31 5.01
C LYS A 239 16.81 -1.10 3.80
N TRP A 240 17.29 -0.47 2.73
CA TRP A 240 16.51 -0.25 1.52
C TRP A 240 16.40 -1.50 0.63
N LYS A 241 17.19 -2.55 0.92
CA LYS A 241 17.07 -3.86 0.25
C LYS A 241 15.87 -4.66 0.73
N TYR A 242 15.27 -4.29 1.88
CA TYR A 242 14.12 -4.98 2.45
C TYR A 242 12.81 -4.28 2.04
N ALA A 243 11.75 -5.07 1.88
CA ALA A 243 10.42 -4.59 1.55
C ALA A 243 9.35 -5.40 2.29
N THR A 244 8.22 -4.77 2.59
CA THR A 244 7.03 -5.49 3.06
C THR A 244 6.25 -5.97 1.84
N VAL A 245 6.11 -7.29 1.67
CA VAL A 245 5.35 -7.87 0.55
C VAL A 245 3.89 -8.01 0.93
N ILE A 246 3.00 -7.34 0.18
CA ILE A 246 1.55 -7.47 0.33
C ILE A 246 1.00 -8.35 -0.80
N PRO A 247 0.45 -9.54 -0.49
CA PRO A 247 -0.19 -10.39 -1.48
C PRO A 247 -1.55 -9.81 -1.89
N VAL A 248 -1.76 -9.56 -3.18
CA VAL A 248 -3.04 -9.07 -3.72
C VAL A 248 -3.68 -10.11 -4.65
N PRO A 249 -4.90 -10.59 -4.37
CA PRO A 249 -5.54 -11.62 -5.19
C PRO A 249 -5.78 -11.15 -6.64
N LYS A 250 -5.61 -12.06 -7.59
CA LYS A 250 -5.97 -11.85 -9.00
C LYS A 250 -7.50 -11.86 -9.14
N PRO A 251 -8.11 -10.86 -9.80
CA PRO A 251 -9.55 -10.83 -10.03
C PRO A 251 -10.05 -12.09 -10.74
N GLY A 252 -11.17 -12.66 -10.26
CA GLY A 252 -11.83 -13.80 -10.89
C GLY A 252 -11.06 -15.13 -10.78
N LYS A 253 -10.05 -15.21 -9.91
CA LYS A 253 -9.29 -16.43 -9.64
C LYS A 253 -9.57 -16.93 -8.23
N ASP A 254 -9.38 -18.24 -8.05
CA ASP A 254 -9.53 -18.90 -6.75
C ASP A 254 -8.52 -18.28 -5.74
N PRO A 255 -9.01 -17.61 -4.67
CA PRO A 255 -8.14 -16.98 -3.69
C PRO A 255 -7.51 -18.01 -2.73
N GLN A 256 -7.98 -19.25 -2.68
CA GLN A 256 -7.32 -20.30 -1.88
C GLN A 256 -6.01 -20.80 -2.51
N ASN A 257 -5.79 -20.54 -3.81
CA ASN A 257 -4.56 -20.94 -4.48
C ASN A 257 -3.48 -19.83 -4.35
N PRO A 258 -2.30 -20.12 -3.77
CA PRO A 258 -1.25 -19.12 -3.55
C PRO A 258 -0.65 -18.54 -4.85
N LEU A 259 -0.69 -19.27 -5.97
CA LEU A 259 -0.24 -18.78 -7.28
C LEU A 259 -1.17 -17.71 -7.88
N ASN A 260 -2.37 -17.55 -7.31
CA ASN A 260 -3.35 -16.56 -7.75
C ASN A 260 -3.16 -15.18 -7.09
N TYR A 261 -2.03 -14.94 -6.43
CA TYR A 261 -1.70 -13.63 -5.84
C TYR A 261 -0.65 -12.89 -6.67
N ARG A 262 -0.64 -11.56 -6.52
CA ARG A 262 0.42 -10.67 -7.00
C ARG A 262 1.21 -10.17 -5.79
N PRO A 263 2.54 -10.34 -5.75
CA PRO A 263 3.35 -9.73 -4.70
C PRO A 263 3.52 -8.23 -4.98
N ILE A 264 3.00 -7.38 -4.09
CA ILE A 264 3.28 -5.94 -4.11
C ILE A 264 4.34 -5.65 -3.04
N ALA A 265 5.56 -5.33 -3.45
CA ALA A 265 6.64 -4.95 -2.55
C ALA A 265 6.53 -3.47 -2.16
N LEU A 266 6.35 -3.21 -0.87
CA LEU A 266 6.43 -1.87 -0.30
C LEU A 266 7.87 -1.57 0.13
N THR A 267 8.61 -0.85 -0.71
CA THR A 267 9.96 -0.37 -0.43
C THR A 267 9.93 1.03 0.20
N SER A 268 11.06 1.43 0.81
CA SER A 268 11.25 2.76 1.39
C SER A 268 10.87 3.88 0.40
N CYS A 269 10.13 4.89 0.88
CA CYS A 269 9.81 6.06 0.08
C CYS A 269 11.06 6.89 -0.27
N MET A 270 12.06 6.91 0.62
CA MET A 270 13.35 7.57 0.35
C MET A 270 14.10 6.86 -0.77
N CYS A 271 14.09 5.51 -0.76
CA CYS A 271 14.66 4.70 -1.83
C CYS A 271 14.00 5.02 -3.17
N LYS A 272 12.67 4.88 -3.26
CA LYS A 272 11.90 5.17 -4.48
C LYS A 272 12.12 6.60 -4.99
N LEU A 273 12.33 7.56 -4.10
CA LEU A 273 12.61 8.94 -4.48
C LEU A 273 13.99 9.07 -5.15
N LEU A 274 15.03 8.43 -4.59
CA LEU A 274 16.35 8.38 -5.21
C LEU A 274 16.30 7.68 -6.58
N GLU A 275 15.64 6.52 -6.66
CA GLU A 275 15.45 5.78 -7.91
C GLU A 275 14.78 6.65 -8.99
N LYS A 276 13.79 7.45 -8.59
CA LYS A 276 13.09 8.36 -9.51
C LYS A 276 14.01 9.47 -10.05
N ILE A 277 14.90 10.02 -9.21
CA ILE A 277 15.89 11.01 -9.63
C ILE A 277 16.86 10.38 -10.63
N VAL A 278 17.38 9.19 -10.33
CA VAL A 278 18.29 8.44 -11.22
C VAL A 278 17.60 8.12 -12.54
N ASN A 279 16.36 7.62 -12.50
CA ASN A 279 15.60 7.27 -13.70
C ASN A 279 15.35 8.48 -14.60
N ALA A 280 15.04 9.64 -14.02
CA ALA A 280 14.87 10.87 -14.79
C ALA A 280 16.15 11.26 -15.55
N ARG A 281 17.33 11.13 -14.91
CA ARG A 281 18.62 11.36 -15.58
C ARG A 281 18.87 10.37 -16.71
N LEU A 282 18.74 9.07 -16.42
CA LEU A 282 18.99 8.01 -17.39
C LEU A 282 18.08 8.14 -18.62
N THR A 283 16.80 8.43 -18.39
CA THR A 283 15.82 8.65 -19.47
C THR A 283 16.27 9.81 -20.37
N TYR A 284 16.63 10.95 -19.78
CA TYR A 284 17.10 12.12 -20.55
C TYR A 284 18.32 11.81 -21.43
N ILE A 285 19.29 11.07 -20.91
CA ILE A 285 20.52 10.74 -21.64
C ILE A 285 20.24 9.77 -22.79
N LEU A 286 19.46 8.73 -22.51
CA LEU A 286 19.08 7.73 -23.50
C LEU A 286 18.26 8.37 -24.64
N GLU A 287 17.40 9.34 -24.32
CA GLU A 287 16.63 10.11 -25.32
C GLU A 287 17.57 10.97 -26.17
N LYS A 288 18.54 11.63 -25.55
CA LYS A 288 19.57 12.42 -26.25
C LYS A 288 20.45 11.59 -27.18
N MET A 289 20.71 10.33 -26.84
CA MET A 289 21.53 9.42 -27.64
C MET A 289 20.76 8.69 -28.75
N ASP A 290 19.46 8.97 -28.93
CA ASP A 290 18.54 8.31 -29.89
C ASP A 290 18.49 6.76 -29.76
N GLN A 291 18.92 6.23 -28.61
CA GLN A 291 18.90 4.79 -28.32
C GLN A 291 17.50 4.28 -27.92
N PHE A 292 16.51 5.19 -27.82
CA PHE A 292 15.14 4.88 -27.41
C PHE A 292 14.21 4.38 -28.51
N ARG A 293 14.65 4.32 -29.78
CA ARG A 293 13.76 3.91 -30.89
C ARG A 293 13.23 2.46 -30.76
N HIS A 294 13.83 1.62 -29.91
CA HIS A 294 13.46 0.21 -29.77
C HIS A 294 12.93 -0.23 -28.38
N PHE A 295 12.93 0.63 -27.34
CA PHE A 295 12.70 0.20 -25.94
C PHE A 295 11.69 1.05 -25.15
N ARG A 296 10.54 1.41 -25.75
CA ARG A 296 9.52 2.27 -25.09
C ARG A 296 8.79 1.67 -23.88
N VAL A 297 9.00 0.40 -23.51
CA VAL A 297 8.15 -0.28 -22.50
C VAL A 297 8.88 -0.75 -21.22
N ALA A 298 10.22 -0.74 -21.15
CA ALA A 298 10.90 -1.54 -20.12
C ALA A 298 11.45 -0.80 -18.87
N LEU A 299 11.57 0.53 -18.84
CA LEU A 299 12.32 1.19 -17.75
C LEU A 299 11.55 1.37 -16.43
N GLY A 300 10.25 1.06 -16.39
CA GLY A 300 9.48 1.05 -15.14
C GLY A 300 9.89 -0.06 -14.15
N LYS A 301 10.76 -1.00 -14.56
CA LYS A 301 11.20 -2.15 -13.73
C LYS A 301 12.72 -2.32 -13.62
N VAL A 302 13.53 -1.53 -14.34
CA VAL A 302 14.97 -1.78 -14.46
C VAL A 302 15.79 -1.27 -13.27
N VAL A 303 15.22 -0.46 -12.38
CA VAL A 303 15.94 -0.01 -11.19
C VAL A 303 16.17 -1.14 -10.16
N VAL A 304 15.42 -2.24 -10.27
CA VAL A 304 15.55 -3.41 -9.37
C VAL A 304 16.84 -4.20 -9.61
N GLN A 305 17.50 -4.04 -10.76
CA GLN A 305 18.71 -4.80 -11.09
C GLN A 305 20.03 -4.16 -10.61
N TRP A 306 19.95 -3.00 -9.95
CA TRP A 306 21.09 -2.36 -9.27
C TRP A 306 21.33 -2.87 -7.83
N ILE A 307 20.59 -3.89 -7.38
CA ILE A 307 20.60 -4.37 -5.98
C ILE A 307 21.23 -5.77 -5.79
N THR A 308 21.71 -6.43 -6.85
CA THR A 308 22.54 -7.65 -6.74
C THR A 308 23.99 -7.38 -7.06
#